data_AF-A0A1U7UW25-F1
#
_entry.id   AF-A0A1U7UW25-F1
#
_cell.length_a   1.000
_cell.length_b   1.000
_cell.length_c   1.000
_cell.angle_alpha   90.00
_cell.angle_beta   90.00
_cell.angle_gamma   90.00
#
_symmetry.space_group_name_H-M   'P 1'
#
loop_
_entity.id
_entity.type
_entity.pdbx_description
1 polymer ?
#
loop_
_entity_poly.entity_id
_entity_poly.type
_entity_poly.pdbx_seq_one_letter_code
_entity_poly.pdbx_strand_id
1 'polypeptide(L)'
;MSEEFEADTLDTLVDLPFATVDIKDDCEMTDEPQINLKRSEENEWIKSDAIKKKKKKQKDCQPNYFLSIPITNKEITRGIKILQDEIIQQDKRLAKAMVSDGSFHITLLVMQLLNEDEVNIGIDALLELKPFIEEVLQGKHLTLPFQGIGTFGNQVGFVKLAEGDHVNLLLEISEIAKRTFQEKGILAGESRSFKPHLTFMKLSKAPRLRRNGVKKIDPELYEKFISHRFGEEVLYRIDLCSMLKEKQSNGYYHCESSIVIGGKNGGEPEDAELVRLSRRLVENAVLKAVQQYLEETQNKNKPGEGNSVKTGEADGNGNDNENHTK
;
A
#
# COMPACT_ATOMS: atom_id res chain seq x y z
N MET A 1 -47.46 -4.51 -26.67
CA MET A 1 -46.59 -3.33 -26.53
C MET A 1 -46.14 -3.32 -25.07
N SER A 2 -45.29 -4.22 -24.60
CA SER A 2 -43.98 -4.64 -25.15
C SER A 2 -43.09 -3.43 -25.38
N GLU A 3 -42.25 -3.12 -24.39
CA GLU A 3 -40.85 -2.77 -24.62
C GLU A 3 -40.07 -2.91 -23.29
N GLU A 4 -39.14 -3.86 -23.34
CA GLU A 4 -38.15 -4.23 -22.34
C GLU A 4 -36.80 -3.62 -22.76
N PHE A 5 -36.00 -3.25 -21.75
CA PHE A 5 -34.53 -3.21 -21.69
C PHE A 5 -33.68 -2.56 -22.80
N GLU A 6 -32.81 -1.62 -22.39
CA GLU A 6 -31.34 -1.75 -22.45
C GLU A 6 -30.75 -0.94 -21.25
N ALA A 7 -30.15 -1.53 -20.21
CA ALA A 7 -28.81 -2.11 -20.13
C ALA A 7 -27.69 -1.11 -20.48
N ASP A 8 -27.37 -0.19 -19.56
CA ASP A 8 -26.12 0.58 -19.63
C ASP A 8 -25.11 0.02 -18.62
N THR A 9 -24.48 -1.08 -19.06
CA THR A 9 -23.34 -1.73 -18.41
C THR A 9 -22.06 -1.00 -18.76
N LEU A 10 -21.60 -0.06 -17.93
CA LEU A 10 -20.18 0.31 -17.80
C LEU A 10 -19.95 1.31 -16.65
N ASP A 11 -20.07 0.84 -15.40
CA ASP A 11 -19.61 1.59 -14.23
C ASP A 11 -18.57 0.76 -13.46
N THR A 12 -17.44 0.53 -14.12
CA THR A 12 -16.21 0.04 -13.47
C THR A 12 -15.11 1.07 -13.69
N LEU A 13 -15.34 2.30 -13.25
CA LEU A 13 -14.28 3.30 -13.17
C LEU A 13 -13.59 3.19 -11.80
N VAL A 14 -12.43 2.55 -11.82
CA VAL A 14 -11.54 2.29 -10.69
C VAL A 14 -11.37 3.53 -9.80
N ASP A 15 -11.79 3.38 -8.54
CA ASP A 15 -11.74 4.38 -7.47
C ASP A 15 -10.26 4.54 -7.03
N LEU A 16 -9.48 5.37 -7.72
CA LEU A 16 -8.05 5.62 -7.40
C LEU A 16 -7.95 6.61 -6.20
N PRO A 17 -7.48 6.19 -5.01
CA PRO A 17 -7.57 7.01 -3.79
C PRO A 17 -6.46 8.06 -3.66
N PHE A 18 -5.45 8.03 -4.53
CA PHE A 18 -4.34 8.97 -4.56
C PHE A 18 -3.99 9.34 -6.01
N ALA A 19 -4.80 10.21 -6.61
CA ALA A 19 -4.27 11.10 -7.64
C ALA A 19 -3.44 12.14 -6.89
N THR A 20 -2.11 11.98 -6.90
CA THR A 20 -1.20 13.06 -6.53
C THR A 20 -1.53 14.26 -7.40
N VAL A 21 -2.12 15.28 -6.79
CA VAL A 21 -2.17 16.61 -7.42
C VAL A 21 -0.72 17.07 -7.49
N ASP A 22 -0.20 17.19 -8.71
CA ASP A 22 1.00 17.97 -8.98
C ASP A 22 0.71 19.42 -8.55
N ILE A 23 1.01 19.73 -7.29
CA ILE A 23 1.08 21.10 -6.80
C ILE A 23 2.42 21.62 -7.33
N LYS A 24 2.38 22.30 -8.48
CA LYS A 24 3.44 23.22 -8.86
C LYS A 24 3.39 24.38 -7.87
N ASP A 25 4.50 24.59 -7.19
CA ASP A 25 4.71 25.77 -6.37
C ASP A 25 5.20 26.90 -7.28
N ASP A 26 4.45 28.00 -7.30
CA ASP A 26 4.80 29.23 -7.99
C ASP A 26 5.85 29.97 -7.16
N CYS A 27 7.12 29.86 -7.56
CA CYS A 27 8.13 30.85 -7.19
C CYS A 27 8.48 31.67 -8.43
N GLU A 28 8.06 32.93 -8.40
CA GLU A 28 8.37 33.97 -9.38
C GLU A 28 9.88 34.22 -9.52
N MET A 29 10.31 34.14 -10.78
CA MET A 29 11.19 35.04 -11.53
C MET A 29 12.63 35.29 -11.09
N THR A 30 13.55 34.93 -11.99
CA THR A 30 14.50 35.92 -12.55
C THR A 30 14.63 35.73 -14.06
N ASP A 31 14.40 36.82 -14.78
CA ASP A 31 14.49 37.02 -16.23
C ASP A 31 15.91 36.82 -16.80
N GLU A 32 16.03 36.25 -18.00
CA GLU A 32 16.46 37.02 -19.19
C GLU A 32 16.34 36.18 -20.49
N PRO A 33 16.04 36.81 -21.66
CA PRO A 33 15.57 36.09 -22.85
C PRO A 33 16.58 36.13 -24.00
N GLN A 34 16.88 35.01 -24.68
CA GLN A 34 17.51 35.09 -26.01
C GLN A 34 17.04 34.06 -27.05
N ILE A 35 16.31 34.62 -28.04
CA ILE A 35 16.55 34.53 -29.49
C ILE A 35 16.09 33.25 -30.25
N ASN A 36 15.18 33.53 -31.20
CA ASN A 36 14.70 32.70 -32.29
C ASN A 36 15.82 32.09 -33.17
N LEU A 37 15.63 30.85 -33.64
CA LEU A 37 15.95 30.51 -35.03
C LEU A 37 15.11 29.36 -35.59
N LYS A 38 14.69 29.57 -36.84
CA LYS A 38 13.76 28.78 -37.65
C LYS A 38 14.42 27.51 -38.21
N ARG A 39 13.64 26.43 -38.23
CA ARG A 39 13.28 25.56 -39.40
C ARG A 39 14.36 25.28 -40.47
N SER A 40 14.76 24.00 -40.65
CA SER A 40 14.53 23.18 -41.87
C SER A 40 15.43 21.94 -41.98
N GLU A 41 14.82 20.79 -42.31
CA GLU A 41 15.24 19.77 -43.32
C GLU A 41 16.59 19.05 -43.13
N GLU A 42 16.54 17.78 -42.71
CA GLU A 42 16.82 16.58 -43.53
C GLU A 42 18.31 16.34 -43.82
N ASN A 43 18.91 15.31 -43.19
CA ASN A 43 19.56 14.19 -43.89
C ASN A 43 20.21 13.15 -42.96
N GLU A 44 19.95 11.89 -43.34
CA GLU A 44 20.83 10.71 -43.34
C GLU A 44 21.46 10.15 -42.04
N TRP A 45 20.84 9.03 -41.63
CA TRP A 45 21.42 7.76 -41.19
C TRP A 45 22.95 7.58 -41.28
N ILE A 46 23.68 7.70 -40.16
CA ILE A 46 24.84 6.84 -39.84
C ILE A 46 24.93 6.60 -38.32
N LYS A 47 24.73 5.33 -37.94
CA LYS A 47 25.21 4.58 -36.76
C LYS A 47 25.84 5.37 -35.60
N SER A 48 25.21 5.30 -34.43
CA SER A 48 25.92 4.96 -33.20
C SER A 48 25.00 4.23 -32.23
N ASP A 49 25.23 2.92 -32.13
CA ASP A 49 24.85 2.09 -30.98
C ASP A 49 25.65 2.56 -29.76
N ALA A 50 25.23 3.66 -29.15
CA ALA A 50 25.65 4.05 -27.81
C ALA A 50 24.58 4.96 -27.21
N ILE A 51 24.11 4.60 -26.00
CA ILE A 51 23.25 5.42 -25.14
C ILE A 51 21.75 5.40 -25.52
N LYS A 52 21.19 4.20 -25.72
CA LYS A 52 19.79 3.92 -25.36
C LYS A 52 19.68 3.12 -24.05
N LYS A 53 20.53 3.41 -23.07
CA LYS A 53 20.09 3.35 -21.66
C LYS A 53 19.27 4.61 -21.38
N LYS A 54 18.14 4.76 -22.07
CA LYS A 54 17.04 5.57 -21.56
C LYS A 54 16.73 4.92 -20.22
N LYS A 55 17.14 5.56 -19.12
CA LYS A 55 16.54 5.36 -17.80
C LYS A 55 15.06 5.19 -18.07
N LYS A 56 14.54 3.97 -17.90
CA LYS A 56 13.12 3.69 -18.02
C LYS A 56 12.49 4.71 -17.09
N LYS A 57 11.82 5.72 -17.68
CA LYS A 57 11.22 6.81 -16.91
C LYS A 57 10.43 6.12 -15.81
N GLN A 58 10.63 6.58 -14.59
CA GLN A 58 9.92 6.25 -13.36
C GLN A 58 8.43 6.58 -13.56
N LYS A 59 7.74 5.78 -14.40
CA LYS A 59 6.47 6.17 -15.01
C LYS A 59 5.26 5.45 -14.42
N ASP A 60 5.45 4.44 -13.57
CA ASP A 60 4.35 3.70 -12.93
C ASP A 60 4.65 3.40 -11.45
N CYS A 61 5.10 4.39 -10.67
CA CYS A 61 5.29 4.25 -9.21
C CYS A 61 4.06 4.73 -8.44
N GLN A 62 2.85 4.38 -8.89
CA GLN A 62 1.63 4.71 -8.14
C GLN A 62 1.42 3.67 -7.03
N PRO A 63 1.29 4.09 -5.76
CA PRO A 63 0.96 3.16 -4.68
C PRO A 63 -0.40 2.50 -4.91
N ASN A 64 -0.50 1.22 -4.55
CA ASN A 64 -1.73 0.44 -4.61
C ASN A 64 -2.04 -0.31 -3.29
N TYR A 65 -1.14 -0.26 -2.32
CA TYR A 65 -1.33 -0.76 -0.95
C TYR A 65 -0.83 0.27 0.07
N PHE A 66 -1.31 0.15 1.30
CA PHE A 66 -0.89 0.99 2.40
C PHE A 66 -1.06 0.31 3.76
N LEU A 67 -0.27 0.74 4.73
CA LEU A 67 -0.49 0.45 6.15
C LEU A 67 -1.48 1.45 6.73
N SER A 68 -2.47 0.93 7.43
CA SER A 68 -3.62 1.67 7.92
C SER A 68 -3.78 1.50 9.42
N ILE A 69 -3.94 2.60 10.16
CA ILE A 69 -4.42 2.60 11.53
C ILE A 69 -5.93 2.89 11.48
N PRO A 70 -6.82 1.90 11.69
CA PRO A 70 -8.26 2.09 11.68
C PRO A 70 -8.70 2.99 12.84
N ILE A 71 -9.72 3.81 12.62
CA ILE A 71 -10.38 4.54 13.72
C ILE A 71 -11.49 3.68 14.32
N THR A 72 -11.28 3.22 15.54
CA THR A 72 -12.21 2.35 16.26
C THR A 72 -13.07 3.11 17.26
N ASN A 73 -12.60 4.25 17.79
CA ASN A 73 -13.34 5.07 18.73
C ASN A 73 -14.58 5.69 18.06
N LYS A 74 -15.76 5.30 18.58
CA LYS A 74 -17.05 5.74 18.05
C LYS A 74 -17.30 7.23 18.24
N GLU A 75 -16.72 7.86 19.26
CA GLU A 75 -16.80 9.30 19.47
C GLU A 75 -16.20 10.06 18.29
N ILE A 76 -15.00 9.67 17.84
CA ILE A 76 -14.32 10.28 16.69
C ILE A 76 -15.17 10.10 15.43
N THR A 77 -15.58 8.87 15.12
CA THR A 77 -16.36 8.59 13.90
C THR A 77 -17.69 9.36 13.89
N ARG A 78 -18.36 9.49 15.04
CA ARG A 78 -19.59 10.27 15.19
C ARG A 78 -19.32 11.77 15.03
N GLY A 79 -18.26 12.29 15.63
CA GLY A 79 -17.87 13.70 15.51
C GLY A 79 -17.57 14.08 14.06
N ILE A 80 -16.86 13.22 13.32
CA ILE A 80 -16.58 13.43 11.89
C ILE A 80 -17.87 13.36 11.07
N LYS A 81 -18.79 12.43 11.38
CA LYS A 81 -20.08 12.35 10.70
C LYS A 81 -20.88 13.64 10.86
N ILE A 82 -20.94 14.20 12.08
CA ILE A 82 -21.61 15.48 12.35
C ILE A 82 -20.95 16.61 11.54
N LEU A 83 -19.62 16.66 11.48
CA LEU A 83 -18.90 17.61 10.63
C LEU A 83 -19.29 17.46 9.14
N GLN A 84 -19.30 16.23 8.62
CA GLN A 84 -19.67 15.97 7.23
C GLN A 84 -21.11 16.39 6.93
N ASP A 85 -22.05 16.08 7.82
CA ASP A 85 -23.47 16.42 7.70
C ASP A 85 -23.66 17.95 7.68
N GLU A 86 -22.97 18.70 8.53
CA GLU A 86 -23.01 20.17 8.55
C GLU A 86 -22.44 20.80 7.27
N ILE A 87 -21.36 20.23 6.72
CA ILE A 87 -20.81 20.69 5.42
C ILE A 87 -21.80 20.40 4.29
N ILE A 88 -22.42 19.21 4.27
CA ILE A 88 -23.41 18.82 3.27
C ILE A 88 -24.67 19.69 3.36
N GLN A 89 -25.08 20.07 4.57
CA GLN A 89 -26.22 20.95 4.78
C GLN A 89 -26.00 22.34 4.16
N GLN A 90 -24.77 22.85 4.24
CA GLN A 90 -24.36 24.11 3.61
C GLN A 90 -24.20 23.99 2.09
N ASP A 91 -23.56 22.93 1.59
CA ASP A 91 -23.46 22.64 0.14
C ASP A 91 -23.67 21.15 -0.16
N LYS A 92 -24.89 20.82 -0.57
CA LYS A 92 -25.32 19.43 -0.88
C LYS A 92 -24.50 18.76 -1.98
N ARG A 93 -23.83 19.54 -2.85
CA ARG A 93 -23.01 18.98 -3.93
C ARG A 93 -21.81 18.22 -3.37
N LEU A 94 -21.30 18.61 -2.20
CA LEU A 94 -20.11 18.01 -1.58
C LEU A 94 -20.32 16.60 -1.04
N ALA A 95 -21.55 16.09 -0.97
CA ALA A 95 -21.85 14.75 -0.46
C ALA A 95 -21.00 13.64 -1.12
N LYS A 96 -20.79 13.72 -2.44
CA LYS A 96 -19.96 12.72 -3.18
C LYS A 96 -18.46 12.81 -2.90
N ALA A 97 -18.00 13.90 -2.29
CA ALA A 97 -16.61 14.08 -1.89
C ALA A 97 -16.31 13.53 -0.49
N MET A 98 -17.33 13.19 0.30
CA MET A 98 -17.17 12.66 1.65
C MET A 98 -16.60 11.24 1.63
N VAL A 99 -15.70 10.97 2.56
CA VAL A 99 -15.19 9.61 2.82
C VAL A 99 -16.21 8.89 3.71
N SER A 100 -16.53 7.65 3.37
CA SER A 100 -17.49 6.85 4.13
C SER A 100 -16.98 6.56 5.55
N ASP A 101 -17.89 6.59 6.54
CA ASP A 101 -17.60 6.39 7.95
C ASP A 101 -16.79 5.11 8.23
N GLY A 102 -17.12 4.03 7.51
CA GLY A 102 -16.44 2.74 7.63
C GLY A 102 -14.99 2.73 7.13
N SER A 103 -14.52 3.80 6.49
CA SER A 103 -13.16 3.88 5.91
C SER A 103 -12.26 4.91 6.59
N PHE A 104 -12.65 5.45 7.73
CA PHE A 104 -11.80 6.35 8.51
C PHE A 104 -10.55 5.63 9.02
N HIS A 105 -9.39 6.20 8.68
CA HIS A 105 -8.07 5.66 9.03
C HIS A 105 -7.00 6.75 8.99
N ILE A 106 -5.86 6.46 9.62
CA ILE A 106 -4.59 7.15 9.38
C ILE A 106 -3.75 6.26 8.46
N THR A 107 -3.30 6.80 7.33
CA THR A 107 -2.31 6.13 6.49
C THR A 107 -0.94 6.24 7.15
N LEU A 108 -0.30 5.12 7.48
CA LEU A 108 1.02 5.08 8.12
C LEU A 108 2.16 4.99 7.09
N LEU A 109 1.94 4.24 6.01
CA LEU A 109 2.91 4.01 4.94
C LEU A 109 2.18 3.62 3.67
N VAL A 110 2.59 4.15 2.52
CA VAL A 110 2.09 3.71 1.20
C VAL A 110 3.15 2.88 0.50
N MET A 111 2.72 1.94 -0.36
CA MET A 111 3.63 1.05 -1.07
C MET A 111 3.02 0.54 -2.38
N GLN A 112 3.87 -0.07 -3.20
CA GLN A 112 3.49 -0.76 -4.42
C GLN A 112 3.75 -2.26 -4.29
N LEU A 113 2.71 -3.08 -4.45
CA LEU A 113 2.78 -4.55 -4.51
C LEU A 113 2.10 -5.01 -5.81
N LEU A 114 2.88 -5.56 -6.74
CA LEU A 114 2.48 -5.78 -8.14
C LEU A 114 1.93 -7.18 -8.42
N ASN A 115 2.22 -8.15 -7.57
CA ASN A 115 1.86 -9.56 -7.74
C ASN A 115 1.60 -10.21 -6.38
N GLU A 116 1.14 -11.46 -6.40
CA GLU A 116 0.79 -12.21 -5.18
C GLU A 116 2.00 -12.47 -4.27
N ASP A 117 3.18 -12.71 -4.85
CA ASP A 117 4.42 -12.89 -4.08
C ASP A 117 4.78 -11.61 -3.31
N GLU A 118 4.70 -10.44 -3.96
CA GLU A 118 4.93 -9.15 -3.30
C GLU A 118 3.88 -8.88 -2.22
N VAL A 119 2.62 -9.29 -2.42
CA VAL A 119 1.59 -9.24 -1.36
C VAL A 119 1.99 -10.09 -0.17
N ASN A 120 2.43 -11.33 -0.40
CA ASN A 120 2.90 -12.22 0.67
C ASN A 120 4.14 -11.66 1.38
N ILE A 121 5.10 -11.09 0.66
CA ILE A 121 6.26 -10.39 1.24
C ILE A 121 5.81 -9.19 2.09
N GLY A 122 4.81 -8.44 1.64
CA GLY A 122 4.24 -7.32 2.40
C GLY A 122 3.54 -7.77 3.69
N ILE A 123 2.89 -8.93 3.67
CA ILE A 123 2.31 -9.57 4.87
C ILE A 123 3.42 -9.96 5.84
N ASP A 124 4.47 -10.63 5.36
CA ASP A 124 5.62 -11.03 6.18
C ASP A 124 6.32 -9.80 6.80
N ALA A 125 6.51 -8.73 6.02
CA ALA A 125 7.07 -7.46 6.49
C ALA A 125 6.20 -6.81 7.57
N LEU A 126 4.87 -6.89 7.46
CA LEU A 126 3.96 -6.39 8.51
C LEU A 126 4.10 -7.21 9.80
N LEU A 127 4.22 -8.53 9.71
CA LEU A 127 4.40 -9.40 10.88
C LEU A 127 5.72 -9.13 11.58
N GLU A 128 6.80 -8.93 10.81
CA GLU A 128 8.12 -8.57 11.34
C GLU A 128 8.17 -7.15 11.93
N LEU A 129 7.29 -6.25 11.48
CA LEU A 129 7.19 -4.89 12.02
C LEU A 129 6.70 -4.87 13.48
N LYS A 130 5.84 -5.82 13.87
CA LYS A 130 5.22 -5.86 15.20
C LYS A 130 6.22 -5.72 16.37
N PRO A 131 7.27 -6.55 16.51
CA PRO A 131 8.19 -6.45 17.64
C PRO A 131 8.92 -5.10 17.70
N PHE A 132 9.25 -4.48 16.55
CA PHE A 132 9.87 -3.16 16.53
C PHE A 132 8.93 -2.07 17.06
N ILE A 133 7.64 -2.15 16.75
CA ILE A 133 6.64 -1.22 17.31
C ILE A 133 6.53 -1.41 18.82
N GLU A 134 6.47 -2.66 19.30
CA GLU A 134 6.41 -2.94 20.74
C GLU A 134 7.66 -2.44 21.48
N GLU A 135 8.84 -2.52 20.85
CA GLU A 135 10.09 -1.98 21.37
C GLU A 135 10.05 -0.44 21.49
N VAL A 136 9.60 0.27 20.44
CA VAL A 136 9.43 1.73 20.46
C VAL A 136 8.45 2.16 21.55
N LEU A 137 7.37 1.40 21.73
CA LEU A 137 6.33 1.73 22.71
C LEU A 137 6.71 1.37 24.15
N GLN A 138 7.70 0.49 24.36
CA GLN A 138 8.19 0.06 25.68
C GLN A 138 7.05 -0.36 26.64
N GLY A 139 6.04 -1.05 26.11
CA GLY A 139 4.87 -1.50 26.87
C GLY A 139 3.85 -0.39 27.22
N LYS A 140 4.02 0.83 26.72
CA LYS A 140 3.05 1.93 26.85
C LYS A 140 2.08 1.95 25.68
N HIS A 141 0.88 2.49 25.89
CA HIS A 141 -0.07 2.73 24.81
C HIS A 141 0.25 4.04 24.08
N LEU A 142 0.23 4.01 22.75
CA LEU A 142 0.28 5.22 21.92
C LEU A 142 -1.14 5.76 21.74
N THR A 143 -1.42 6.93 22.30
CA THR A 143 -2.71 7.61 22.19
C THR A 143 -2.62 8.76 21.19
N LEU A 144 -3.57 8.84 20.27
CA LEU A 144 -3.60 9.76 19.15
C LEU A 144 -4.79 10.73 19.30
N PRO A 145 -4.58 11.91 19.90
CA PRO A 145 -5.62 12.92 20.06
C PRO A 145 -5.92 13.65 18.75
N PHE A 146 -7.19 13.68 18.35
CA PHE A 146 -7.65 14.37 17.14
C PHE A 146 -8.34 15.69 17.50
N GLN A 147 -7.78 16.79 16.99
CA GLN A 147 -8.30 18.13 17.27
C GLN A 147 -8.10 19.08 16.09
N GLY A 148 -9.18 19.74 15.71
CA GLY A 148 -9.19 20.77 14.68
C GLY A 148 -9.07 20.23 13.26
N ILE A 149 -9.19 21.14 12.30
CA ILE A 149 -9.30 20.80 10.87
C ILE A 149 -8.16 21.42 10.08
N GLY A 150 -7.72 20.71 9.04
CA GLY A 150 -6.77 21.18 8.05
C GLY A 150 -7.18 20.78 6.64
N THR A 151 -6.49 21.35 5.66
CA THR A 151 -6.64 20.93 4.25
C THR A 151 -5.29 20.80 3.55
N PHE A 152 -5.21 19.90 2.57
CA PHE A 152 -4.09 19.86 1.62
C PHE A 152 -4.52 20.49 0.29
N GLY A 153 -3.91 21.63 -0.05
CA GLY A 153 -4.20 22.38 -1.29
C GLY A 153 -5.68 22.73 -1.48
N ASN A 154 -6.45 22.83 -0.38
CA ASN A 154 -7.91 22.94 -0.39
C ASN A 154 -8.62 21.85 -1.21
N GLN A 155 -8.01 20.68 -1.40
CA GLN A 155 -8.59 19.54 -2.14
C GLN A 155 -8.99 18.38 -1.23
N VAL A 156 -8.26 18.19 -0.13
CA VAL A 156 -8.48 17.14 0.86
C VAL A 156 -8.71 17.81 2.19
N GLY A 157 -9.85 17.51 2.82
CA GLY A 157 -10.18 17.96 4.19
C GLY A 157 -9.91 16.85 5.19
N PHE A 158 -9.20 17.17 6.26
CA PHE A 158 -8.81 16.21 7.29
C PHE A 158 -8.89 16.81 8.69
N VAL A 159 -9.14 15.93 9.67
CA VAL A 159 -8.96 16.23 11.09
C VAL A 159 -7.47 16.09 11.42
N LYS A 160 -6.94 17.07 12.15
CA LYS A 160 -5.52 17.11 12.54
C LYS A 160 -5.29 16.19 13.74
N LEU A 161 -4.12 15.57 13.75
CA LEU A 161 -3.54 15.02 14.96
C LEU A 161 -3.02 16.20 15.80
N ALA A 162 -3.39 16.28 17.07
CA ALA A 162 -2.92 17.35 17.95
C ALA A 162 -1.41 17.25 18.17
N GLU A 163 -0.77 18.36 18.52
CA GLU A 163 0.67 18.38 18.80
C GLU A 163 0.99 17.65 20.11
N GLY A 164 2.15 16.98 20.17
CA GLY A 164 2.64 16.29 21.36
C GLY A 164 3.60 15.15 21.04
N ASP A 165 4.10 14.48 22.08
CA ASP A 165 5.13 13.43 21.97
C ASP A 165 4.68 12.23 21.13
N HIS A 166 3.37 11.95 21.12
CA HIS A 166 2.76 10.90 20.29
C HIS A 166 3.01 11.09 18.79
N VAL A 167 3.20 12.33 18.32
CA VAL A 167 3.54 12.60 16.92
C VAL A 167 4.92 12.05 16.58
N ASN A 168 5.91 12.30 17.45
CA ASN A 168 7.28 11.83 17.24
C ASN A 168 7.35 10.29 17.24
N LEU A 169 6.64 9.65 18.17
CA LEU A 169 6.53 8.18 18.20
C LEU A 169 5.89 7.63 16.93
N LEU A 170 4.82 8.27 16.42
CA LEU A 170 4.17 7.83 15.19
C LEU A 170 5.07 8.04 13.94
N LEU A 171 5.88 9.10 13.91
CA LEU A 171 6.88 9.32 12.88
C LEU A 171 7.98 8.25 12.91
N GLU A 172 8.46 7.90 14.11
CA GLU A 172 9.46 6.84 14.31
C GLU A 172 8.92 5.48 13.82
N ILE A 173 7.69 5.12 14.21
CA ILE A 173 7.01 3.91 13.73
C ILE A 173 6.88 3.91 12.21
N SER A 174 6.54 5.05 11.59
CA SER A 174 6.42 5.17 10.14
C SER A 174 7.75 4.96 9.41
N GLU A 175 8.86 5.51 9.93
CA GLU A 175 10.18 5.33 9.32
C GLU A 175 10.70 3.91 9.50
N ILE A 176 10.47 3.28 10.67
CA ILE A 176 10.77 1.86 10.88
C ILE A 176 9.96 1.01 9.90
N ALA A 177 8.65 1.23 9.77
CA ALA A 177 7.81 0.52 8.82
C ALA A 177 8.33 0.65 7.39
N LYS A 178 8.65 1.87 6.96
CA LYS A 178 9.24 2.13 5.64
C LYS A 178 10.53 1.34 5.44
N ARG A 179 11.44 1.37 6.40
CA ARG A 179 12.71 0.64 6.35
C ARG A 179 12.49 -0.87 6.27
N THR A 180 11.65 -1.45 7.15
CA THR A 180 11.34 -2.89 7.15
C THR A 180 10.80 -3.36 5.80
N PHE A 181 9.88 -2.59 5.19
CA PHE A 181 9.34 -2.93 3.88
C PHE A 181 10.37 -2.77 2.75
N GLN A 182 11.18 -1.72 2.78
CA GLN A 182 12.24 -1.50 1.79
C GLN A 182 13.36 -2.56 1.86
N GLU A 183 13.73 -3.02 3.06
CA GLU A 183 14.71 -4.11 3.26
C GLU A 183 14.22 -5.44 2.66
N LYS A 184 12.91 -5.63 2.53
CA LYS A 184 12.28 -6.77 1.84
C LYS A 184 12.14 -6.58 0.33
N GLY A 185 12.66 -5.48 -0.22
CA GLY A 185 12.60 -5.17 -1.64
C GLY A 185 11.29 -4.52 -2.11
N ILE A 186 10.40 -4.13 -1.19
CA ILE A 186 9.14 -3.45 -1.54
C ILE A 186 9.41 -1.97 -1.79
N LEU A 187 8.84 -1.44 -2.87
CA LEU A 187 8.81 -0.01 -3.12
C LEU A 187 7.81 0.68 -2.16
N ALA A 188 8.30 1.11 -1.01
CA ALA A 188 7.50 1.76 0.03
C ALA A 188 7.96 3.20 0.35
N GLY A 189 7.01 4.03 0.75
CA GLY A 189 7.20 5.43 1.13
C GLY A 189 7.04 6.43 -0.01
N GLU A 190 6.96 7.71 0.36
CA GLU A 190 6.95 8.84 -0.57
C GLU A 190 8.16 9.75 -0.32
N SER A 191 8.48 10.63 -1.27
CA SER A 191 9.52 11.66 -1.09
C SER A 191 9.08 12.78 -0.15
N ARG A 192 7.77 12.94 0.06
CA ARG A 192 7.19 13.98 0.91
C ARG A 192 7.28 13.58 2.38
N SER A 193 7.39 14.56 3.26
CA SER A 193 7.38 14.31 4.70
C SER A 193 6.04 13.71 5.13
N PHE A 194 6.13 12.67 5.97
CA PHE A 194 4.95 12.04 6.54
C PHE A 194 4.21 13.03 7.45
N LYS A 195 2.92 13.25 7.16
CA LYS A 195 2.03 14.10 7.95
C LYS A 195 0.79 13.28 8.31
N PRO A 196 0.70 12.71 9.52
CA PRO A 196 -0.46 11.92 9.93
C PRO A 196 -1.71 12.79 9.95
N HIS A 197 -2.78 12.33 9.29
CA HIS A 197 -4.02 13.06 9.17
C HIS A 197 -5.19 12.09 9.00
N LEU A 198 -6.37 12.49 9.47
CA LEU A 198 -7.59 11.69 9.37
C LEU A 198 -8.54 12.33 8.35
N THR A 199 -8.55 11.78 7.14
CA THR A 199 -9.30 12.36 6.02
C THR A 199 -10.80 12.14 6.16
N PHE A 200 -11.60 13.20 6.05
CA PHE A 200 -13.07 13.12 6.00
C PHE A 200 -13.64 13.46 4.63
N MET A 201 -12.91 14.18 3.76
CA MET A 201 -13.37 14.46 2.39
C MET A 201 -12.21 14.63 1.39
N LYS A 202 -12.46 14.26 0.14
CA LYS A 202 -11.54 14.43 -1.01
C LYS A 202 -12.32 14.87 -2.24
N LEU A 203 -12.01 16.04 -2.80
CA LEU A 203 -12.65 16.53 -4.03
C LEU A 203 -12.35 15.64 -5.26
N SER A 204 -11.23 14.90 -5.24
CA SER A 204 -10.88 13.94 -6.29
C SER A 204 -11.90 12.81 -6.45
N LYS A 205 -12.64 12.45 -5.39
CA LYS A 205 -13.71 11.44 -5.46
C LYS A 205 -14.93 11.91 -6.25
N ALA A 206 -15.06 13.21 -6.48
CA ALA A 206 -16.19 13.80 -7.18
C ALA A 206 -15.72 14.72 -8.32
N PRO A 207 -15.12 14.18 -9.40
CA PRO A 207 -14.52 14.97 -10.48
C PRO A 207 -15.51 15.88 -11.22
N ARG A 208 -16.81 15.57 -11.15
CA ARG A 208 -17.88 16.44 -11.68
C ARG A 208 -18.03 17.76 -10.91
N LEU A 209 -17.61 17.83 -9.63
CA LEU A 209 -17.69 19.06 -8.83
C LEU A 209 -16.84 20.20 -9.38
N ARG A 210 -15.64 19.89 -9.87
CA ARG A 210 -14.76 20.89 -10.50
C ARG A 210 -15.41 21.54 -11.73
N ARG A 211 -16.15 20.76 -12.52
CA ARG A 211 -16.91 21.26 -13.68
C ARG A 211 -18.10 22.13 -13.25
N ASN A 212 -18.63 21.90 -12.06
CA ASN A 212 -19.78 22.62 -11.49
C ASN A 212 -19.36 23.81 -10.59
N GLY A 213 -18.13 24.32 -10.76
CA GLY A 213 -17.62 25.50 -10.07
C GLY A 213 -16.93 25.25 -8.72
N VAL A 214 -17.06 24.06 -8.13
CA VAL A 214 -16.43 23.73 -6.84
C VAL A 214 -15.00 23.24 -7.07
N LYS A 215 -14.05 24.18 -7.07
CA LYS A 215 -12.63 23.90 -7.32
C LYS A 215 -11.81 23.70 -6.04
N LYS A 216 -12.27 24.23 -4.90
CA LYS A 216 -11.57 24.23 -3.61
C LYS A 216 -12.59 24.02 -2.49
N ILE A 217 -12.15 23.45 -1.37
CA ILE A 217 -12.92 23.40 -0.13
C ILE A 217 -12.83 24.76 0.53
N ASP A 218 -13.98 25.40 0.71
CA ASP A 218 -14.11 26.69 1.38
C ASP A 218 -13.92 26.51 2.90
N PRO A 219 -12.98 27.25 3.54
CA PRO A 219 -12.78 27.20 4.99
C PRO A 219 -14.00 27.53 5.84
N GLU A 220 -14.91 28.37 5.34
CA GLU A 220 -16.13 28.77 6.07
C GLU A 220 -17.02 27.56 6.39
N LEU A 221 -17.01 26.54 5.52
CA LEU A 221 -17.84 25.33 5.68
C LEU A 221 -17.57 24.56 6.97
N TYR A 222 -16.35 24.67 7.52
CA TYR A 222 -15.91 23.92 8.69
C TYR A 222 -15.42 24.83 9.82
N GLU A 223 -15.69 26.14 9.77
CA GLU A 223 -15.22 27.12 10.74
C GLU A 223 -15.60 26.74 12.19
N LYS A 224 -16.83 26.27 12.40
CA LYS A 224 -17.35 25.82 13.72
C LYS A 224 -16.52 24.69 14.35
N PHE A 225 -15.75 23.96 13.55
CA PHE A 225 -15.01 22.78 13.96
C PHE A 225 -13.48 22.99 13.98
N ILE A 226 -13.00 24.21 13.72
CA ILE A 226 -11.56 24.47 13.54
C ILE A 226 -10.71 24.14 14.78
N SER A 227 -11.31 24.22 15.97
CA SER A 227 -10.69 23.89 17.27
C SER A 227 -11.37 22.72 18.00
N HIS A 228 -12.34 22.07 17.35
CA HIS A 228 -13.13 20.99 17.96
C HIS A 228 -12.25 19.78 18.29
N ARG A 229 -12.45 19.22 19.49
CA ARG A 229 -11.81 17.97 19.91
C ARG A 229 -12.71 16.81 19.52
N PHE A 230 -12.23 15.97 18.61
CA PHE A 230 -12.97 14.82 18.08
C PHE A 230 -12.86 13.58 18.95
N GLY A 231 -11.80 13.50 19.78
CA GLY A 231 -11.53 12.38 20.67
C GLY A 231 -10.11 11.86 20.52
N GLU A 232 -9.87 10.68 21.09
CA GLU A 232 -8.54 10.05 21.14
C GLU A 232 -8.63 8.61 20.65
N GLU A 233 -7.73 8.21 19.75
CA GLU A 233 -7.61 6.84 19.26
C GLU A 233 -6.37 6.18 19.88
N VAL A 234 -6.52 5.02 20.49
CA VAL A 234 -5.37 4.25 20.99
C VAL A 234 -4.90 3.33 19.87
N LEU A 235 -3.61 3.37 19.53
CA LEU A 235 -3.03 2.45 18.56
C LEU A 235 -3.15 1.01 19.08
N TYR A 236 -4.01 0.23 18.42
CA TYR A 236 -4.26 -1.17 18.76
C TYR A 236 -4.03 -2.11 17.58
N ARG A 237 -4.32 -1.66 16.35
CA ARG A 237 -4.23 -2.50 15.15
C ARG A 237 -3.58 -1.74 14.00
N ILE A 238 -2.79 -2.44 13.20
CA ILE A 238 -2.30 -1.94 11.91
C ILE A 238 -2.67 -2.94 10.84
N ASP A 239 -3.30 -2.45 9.77
CA ASP A 239 -3.81 -3.25 8.67
C ASP A 239 -3.00 -2.99 7.39
N LEU A 240 -2.60 -4.04 6.66
CA LEU A 240 -2.14 -3.93 5.28
C LEU A 240 -3.37 -3.94 4.37
N CYS A 241 -3.68 -2.78 3.79
CA CYS A 241 -4.89 -2.55 3.01
C CYS A 241 -4.60 -2.38 1.53
N SER A 242 -5.50 -2.93 0.70
CA SER A 242 -5.53 -2.64 -0.75
C SER A 242 -6.28 -1.34 -1.01
N MET A 243 -5.74 -0.53 -1.92
CA MET A 243 -6.39 0.69 -2.41
C MET A 243 -7.47 0.41 -3.46
N LEU A 244 -7.35 -0.71 -4.19
CA LEU A 244 -8.10 -0.95 -5.43
C LEU A 244 -9.07 -2.13 -5.33
N LYS A 245 -8.86 -3.08 -4.42
CA LYS A 245 -9.80 -4.18 -4.20
C LYS A 245 -11.10 -3.68 -3.57
N GLU A 246 -12.17 -4.45 -3.76
CA GLU A 246 -13.47 -4.15 -3.19
C GLU A 246 -13.42 -4.00 -1.67
N LYS A 247 -14.09 -2.97 -1.17
CA LYS A 247 -14.22 -2.74 0.28
C LYS A 247 -15.01 -3.87 0.94
N GLN A 248 -14.75 -4.05 2.22
CA GLN A 248 -15.50 -4.97 3.07
C GLN A 248 -16.96 -4.49 3.23
N SER A 249 -17.84 -5.37 3.70
CA SER A 249 -19.26 -5.08 3.93
C SER A 249 -19.51 -3.93 4.92
N ASN A 250 -18.57 -3.69 5.85
CA ASN A 250 -18.60 -2.58 6.79
C ASN A 250 -18.09 -1.25 6.19
N GLY A 251 -17.66 -1.24 4.93
CA GLY A 251 -17.12 -0.06 4.24
C GLY A 251 -15.62 0.20 4.44
N TYR A 252 -14.92 -0.64 5.22
CA TYR A 252 -13.47 -0.56 5.39
C TYR A 252 -12.74 -1.17 4.20
N TYR A 253 -11.45 -0.84 4.05
CA TYR A 253 -10.63 -1.34 2.95
C TYR A 253 -10.46 -2.86 3.00
N HIS A 254 -10.24 -3.49 1.84
CA HIS A 254 -9.81 -4.88 1.80
C HIS A 254 -8.48 -5.02 2.55
N CYS A 255 -8.42 -5.95 3.50
CA CYS A 255 -7.24 -6.17 4.33
C CYS A 255 -6.57 -7.48 3.94
N GLU A 256 -5.32 -7.41 3.53
CA GLU A 256 -4.49 -8.59 3.29
C GLU A 256 -4.03 -9.20 4.61
N SER A 257 -3.63 -8.38 5.58
CA SER A 257 -3.21 -8.85 6.90
C SER A 257 -3.37 -7.74 7.93
N SER A 258 -3.31 -8.11 9.20
CA SER A 258 -3.39 -7.20 10.34
C SER A 258 -2.42 -7.67 11.41
N ILE A 259 -1.89 -6.71 12.19
CA ILE A 259 -1.20 -6.99 13.45
C ILE A 259 -1.88 -6.24 14.59
N VAL A 260 -1.90 -6.85 15.76
CA VAL A 260 -2.38 -6.24 17.00
C VAL A 260 -1.19 -5.84 17.86
N ILE A 261 -1.22 -4.60 18.37
CA ILE A 261 -0.19 -3.97 19.20
C ILE A 261 -0.70 -3.88 20.64
N GLY A 262 0.12 -4.27 21.61
CA GLY A 262 -0.24 -4.20 23.03
C GLY A 262 -1.14 -5.34 23.53
N GLY A 263 -1.33 -6.39 22.72
CA GLY A 263 -1.87 -7.66 23.21
C GLY A 263 -0.85 -8.34 24.13
N LYS A 264 -1.29 -8.89 25.26
CA LYS A 264 -0.43 -9.79 26.05
C LYS A 264 0.06 -10.89 25.10
N ASN A 265 1.36 -11.18 25.10
CA ASN A 265 2.01 -12.30 24.39
C ASN A 265 1.55 -13.69 24.89
N GLY A 266 0.25 -13.88 25.17
CA GLY A 266 -0.34 -15.09 25.74
C GLY A 266 -1.86 -15.20 25.59
N GLY A 267 -2.48 -14.41 24.70
CA GLY A 267 -3.84 -14.72 24.22
C GLY A 267 -3.72 -15.55 22.95
N GLU A 268 -4.37 -16.71 22.90
CA GLU A 268 -4.48 -17.49 21.66
C GLU A 268 -5.01 -16.58 20.54
N PRO A 269 -4.46 -16.66 19.32
CA PRO A 269 -5.05 -15.98 18.17
C PRO A 269 -6.52 -16.38 18.08
N GLU A 270 -7.42 -15.44 17.80
CA GLU A 270 -8.82 -15.81 17.56
C GLU A 270 -8.85 -16.91 16.49
N ASP A 271 -9.68 -17.96 16.67
CA ASP A 271 -9.69 -19.14 15.80
C ASP A 271 -9.74 -18.79 14.30
N ALA A 272 -10.41 -17.69 13.96
CA ALA A 272 -10.49 -17.17 12.60
C ALA A 272 -9.13 -16.67 12.05
N GLU A 273 -8.31 -16.04 12.89
CA GLU A 273 -6.96 -15.60 12.54
C GLU A 273 -6.01 -16.80 12.44
N LEU A 274 -6.14 -17.77 13.35
CA LEU A 274 -5.36 -19.01 13.32
C LEU A 274 -5.64 -19.84 12.06
N VAL A 275 -6.91 -19.93 11.65
CA VAL A 275 -7.33 -20.61 10.41
C VAL A 275 -6.80 -19.88 9.18
N ARG A 276 -6.79 -18.54 9.19
CA ARG A 276 -6.22 -17.75 8.07
C ARG A 276 -4.71 -17.92 7.97
N LEU A 277 -4.00 -17.87 9.10
CA LEU A 277 -2.55 -18.06 9.17
C LEU A 277 -2.15 -19.48 8.74
N SER A 278 -2.83 -20.51 9.26
CA SER A 278 -2.55 -21.90 8.90
C SER A 278 -2.83 -22.18 7.41
N ARG A 279 -3.94 -21.66 6.86
CA ARG A 279 -4.22 -21.75 5.42
C ARG A 279 -3.09 -21.13 4.60
N ARG A 280 -2.64 -19.93 4.95
CA ARG A 280 -1.57 -19.22 4.22
C ARG A 280 -0.22 -19.93 4.31
N LEU A 281 0.14 -20.44 5.48
CA LEU A 281 1.37 -21.21 5.64
C LEU A 281 1.39 -22.44 4.73
N VAL A 282 0.26 -23.13 4.61
CA VAL A 282 0.10 -24.26 3.70
C VAL A 282 0.19 -23.80 2.24
N GLU A 283 -0.54 -22.74 1.86
CA GLU A 283 -0.50 -22.20 0.50
C GLU A 283 0.92 -21.78 0.08
N ASN A 284 1.64 -21.05 0.93
CA ASN A 284 3.02 -20.64 0.68
C ASN A 284 3.99 -21.84 0.59
N ALA A 285 3.81 -22.86 1.43
CA ALA A 285 4.63 -24.07 1.38
C ALA A 285 4.38 -24.84 0.07
N VAL A 286 3.13 -24.93 -0.38
CA VAL A 286 2.75 -25.57 -1.64
C VAL A 286 3.34 -24.80 -2.82
N LEU A 287 3.22 -23.47 -2.85
CA LEU A 287 3.80 -22.64 -3.90
C LEU A 287 5.32 -22.82 -4.00
N LYS A 288 6.03 -22.79 -2.87
CA LYS A 288 7.48 -23.04 -2.85
C LYS A 288 7.84 -24.44 -3.34
N ALA A 289 7.06 -25.47 -2.96
CA ALA A 289 7.29 -26.83 -3.42
C ALA A 289 7.06 -26.98 -4.93
N VAL A 290 6.02 -26.34 -5.47
CA VAL A 290 5.74 -26.34 -6.92
C VAL A 290 6.83 -25.60 -7.69
N GLN A 291 7.27 -24.44 -7.20
CA GLN A 291 8.37 -23.67 -7.78
C GLN A 291 9.65 -24.52 -7.85
N GLN A 292 10.00 -25.18 -6.73
CA GLN A 292 11.17 -26.05 -6.66
C GLN A 292 11.08 -27.22 -7.65
N TYR A 293 9.91 -27.86 -7.77
CA TYR A 293 9.69 -28.94 -8.74
C TYR A 293 9.87 -28.47 -10.19
N LEU A 294 9.37 -27.29 -10.53
CA LEU A 294 9.53 -26.70 -11.86
C LEU A 294 11.00 -26.39 -12.19
N GLU A 295 11.76 -25.87 -11.22
CA GLU A 295 13.19 -25.60 -11.38
C GLU A 295 14.01 -26.90 -11.58
N GLU A 296 13.72 -27.95 -10.80
CA GLU A 296 14.40 -29.25 -10.91
C GLU A 296 14.08 -29.98 -12.23
N THR A 297 12.84 -29.87 -12.72
CA THR A 297 12.42 -30.50 -13.98
C THR A 297 12.91 -29.76 -15.22
N GLN A 298 13.05 -28.43 -15.17
CA GLN A 298 13.62 -27.66 -16.29
C GLN A 298 15.15 -27.74 -16.36
N ASN A 299 15.85 -27.81 -15.22
CA ASN A 299 17.32 -27.96 -15.21
C ASN A 299 17.78 -29.35 -15.69
N LYS A 300 16.94 -30.39 -15.56
CA LYS A 300 17.23 -31.72 -16.13
C LYS A 300 17.07 -31.83 -17.65
N ASN A 301 16.47 -30.83 -18.30
CA ASN A 301 16.19 -30.85 -19.73
C ASN A 301 17.19 -30.05 -20.60
N LYS A 302 18.35 -29.63 -20.06
CA LYS A 302 19.47 -29.16 -20.89
C LYS A 302 20.43 -30.33 -21.20
N PRO A 303 20.52 -30.81 -22.45
CA PRO A 303 21.52 -31.79 -22.82
C PRO A 303 22.90 -31.11 -22.89
N GLY A 304 23.79 -31.47 -21.97
CA GLY A 304 25.20 -31.11 -21.98
C GLY A 304 26.05 -32.37 -22.19
N GLU A 305 26.94 -32.31 -23.16
CA GLU A 305 27.75 -33.38 -23.75
C GLU A 305 28.60 -34.20 -22.76
N GLY A 306 28.57 -35.53 -22.96
CA GLY A 306 29.74 -36.37 -23.18
C GLY A 306 30.76 -36.57 -22.06
N ASN A 307 30.85 -37.81 -21.55
CA ASN A 307 32.10 -38.55 -21.74
C ASN A 307 31.88 -40.07 -21.76
N SER A 308 32.45 -40.69 -22.80
CA SER A 308 32.47 -42.12 -23.08
C SER A 308 33.85 -42.66 -22.71
N VAL A 309 33.95 -43.74 -21.92
CA VAL A 309 35.02 -44.76 -22.07
C VAL A 309 34.52 -46.15 -21.63
N LYS A 310 34.29 -46.97 -22.66
CA LYS A 310 34.62 -48.39 -22.89
C LYS A 310 34.52 -49.49 -21.81
N THR A 311 33.76 -50.50 -22.24
CA THR A 311 33.65 -51.93 -21.93
C THR A 311 34.96 -52.73 -21.91
N GLY A 312 34.98 -53.80 -21.10
CA GLY A 312 35.84 -54.98 -21.25
C GLY A 312 35.31 -56.14 -20.41
N GLU A 313 34.63 -57.10 -21.05
CA GLU A 313 34.28 -58.42 -20.49
C GLU A 313 35.48 -59.38 -20.55
N ALA A 314 35.58 -60.32 -19.60
CA ALA A 314 35.86 -61.75 -19.86
C ALA A 314 35.88 -62.57 -18.55
N ASP A 315 34.94 -63.52 -18.47
CA ASP A 315 35.05 -64.94 -18.08
C ASP A 315 36.00 -65.44 -16.99
N GLY A 316 35.48 -66.37 -16.17
CA GLY A 316 36.29 -67.52 -15.72
C GLY A 316 36.08 -68.02 -14.28
N ASN A 317 35.02 -68.79 -14.07
CA ASN A 317 34.98 -70.10 -13.38
C ASN A 317 36.01 -70.46 -12.27
N GLY A 318 35.51 -70.85 -11.08
CA GLY A 318 35.98 -72.07 -10.40
C GLY A 318 36.84 -71.98 -9.13
N ASN A 319 36.30 -72.59 -8.07
CA ASN A 319 36.91 -73.28 -6.93
C ASN A 319 37.42 -72.51 -5.68
N ASP A 320 36.70 -72.80 -4.58
CA ASP A 320 37.16 -73.42 -3.34
C ASP A 320 38.49 -72.94 -2.71
N ASN A 321 38.38 -72.40 -1.49
CA ASN A 321 38.82 -73.13 -0.31
C ASN A 321 38.39 -72.44 0.98
N GLU A 322 37.67 -73.20 1.80
CA GLU A 322 37.67 -73.05 3.25
C GLU A 322 39.11 -73.17 3.78
N ASN A 323 39.49 -72.31 4.71
CA ASN A 323 40.13 -72.79 5.93
C ASN A 323 40.14 -71.74 7.04
N HIS A 324 39.69 -72.22 8.20
CA HIS A 324 39.89 -71.77 9.57
C HIS A 324 41.17 -70.94 9.83
N THR A 325 41.12 -70.05 10.82
CA THR A 325 41.69 -70.32 12.18
C THR A 325 41.38 -69.17 13.15
N LYS A 326 40.76 -69.55 14.28
CA LYS A 326 40.69 -68.93 15.63
C LYS A 326 40.18 -67.51 15.79
#